data_AF-A0A932RYV9-F1
#
_entry.id   AF-A0A932RYV9-F1
#
_cell.length_a   1.000
_cell.length_b   1.000
_cell.length_c   1.000
_cell.angle_alpha   90.00
_cell.angle_beta   90.00
_cell.angle_gamma   90.00
#
_symmetry.space_group_name_H-M   'P 1'
#
loop_
_entity.id
_entity.type
_entity.pdbx_description
1 polymer ?
#
loop_
_entity_poly.entity_id
_entity_poly.type
_entity_poly.pdbx_seq_one_letter_code
_entity_poly.pdbx_strand_id
1 'polypeptide(L)'
;ELKGGEGNDTYVFRIGSGTDTITNYYPAIHADVIKFEDVKSTELRAVRREGYKLILEYGSSDQVIVNDHFSGSAYAIDQIQFSDGVTLTASELLQKYGIRLTAGDDNISFFDIAETIYGDTGNDTISAAAGDDMVFGNEGNDILNGEDGNDTLDGGVGADTLKGGVGNDTYVFRVGSGVDTITNYYPSVHADVIKFEDVKSTELRAAKKEGNNLVLEYGVSDRVTVTDHFSGANYMIDQIQFADGVVLTADQVLAKYQVQSVDKANLKDWYSNTSNHSIANLQMVIEGGSDYDTASADQLKNKKIEQFNFDGLVAKFDQARVANPSLTSWTWSSSLLEFYLNGSDTEAIGGDLAYQYAKSGNLSALSMNPAQAILASPQFGVSNQLMQGSNALRDASVQLV
;
A
#
# COMPACT_ATOMS: atom_id res chain seq x y z
N GLU A 1 8.43 30.66 -37.62
CA GLU A 1 7.57 29.66 -38.29
C GLU A 1 8.25 29.22 -39.58
N LEU A 2 8.42 27.91 -39.74
CA LEU A 2 9.03 27.23 -40.88
C LEU A 2 7.95 26.39 -41.58
N LYS A 3 7.96 26.38 -42.90
CA LYS A 3 7.03 25.60 -43.74
C LYS A 3 7.84 24.90 -44.81
N GLY A 4 7.84 23.58 -44.81
CA GLY A 4 8.54 22.76 -45.81
C GLY A 4 7.81 22.77 -47.16
N GLY A 5 6.51 22.52 -47.13
CA GLY A 5 5.70 22.46 -48.34
C GLY A 5 5.63 21.02 -48.87
N GLU A 6 5.77 20.85 -50.19
CA GLU A 6 5.71 19.52 -50.80
C GLU A 6 7.10 18.86 -50.86
N GLY A 7 7.14 17.55 -50.62
CA GLY A 7 8.35 16.74 -50.79
C GLY A 7 9.03 16.40 -49.47
N ASN A 8 10.35 16.24 -49.51
CA ASN A 8 11.16 15.92 -48.33
C ASN A 8 11.90 17.18 -47.90
N ASP A 9 11.59 17.68 -46.72
CA ASP A 9 12.17 18.89 -46.17
C ASP A 9 13.17 18.62 -45.05
N THR A 10 14.09 19.57 -44.84
CA THR A 10 15.05 19.50 -43.72
C THR A 10 15.07 20.83 -42.98
N TYR A 11 14.61 20.79 -41.74
CA TYR A 11 14.57 21.92 -40.81
C TYR A 11 15.81 21.87 -39.92
N VAL A 12 16.66 22.90 -40.00
CA VAL A 12 17.97 22.90 -39.34
C VAL A 12 17.97 23.80 -38.10
N PHE A 13 18.37 23.26 -36.96
CA PHE A 13 18.41 23.98 -35.68
C PHE A 13 19.79 23.91 -35.03
N ARG A 14 20.08 24.95 -34.23
CA ARG A 14 21.32 25.08 -33.45
C ARG A 14 21.00 25.57 -32.04
N ILE A 15 21.92 25.37 -31.10
CA ILE A 15 21.82 26.02 -29.78
C ILE A 15 21.77 27.55 -29.99
N GLY A 16 20.81 28.20 -29.35
CA GLY A 16 20.50 29.62 -29.50
C GLY A 16 19.46 29.94 -30.58
N SER A 17 18.84 28.92 -31.20
CA SER A 17 17.73 29.11 -32.15
C SER A 17 16.48 29.73 -31.49
N GLY A 18 16.32 29.62 -30.18
CA GLY A 18 15.13 30.08 -29.47
C GLY A 18 13.96 29.12 -29.64
N THR A 19 12.74 29.66 -29.70
CA THR A 19 11.51 28.90 -29.92
C THR A 19 11.06 29.04 -31.36
N ASP A 20 11.13 27.95 -32.11
CA ASP A 20 10.71 27.89 -33.50
C ASP A 20 9.54 26.94 -33.69
N THR A 21 8.70 27.25 -34.66
CA THR A 21 7.52 26.44 -35.00
C THR A 21 7.64 25.92 -36.43
N ILE A 22 7.37 24.63 -36.62
CA ILE A 22 7.23 23.98 -37.91
C ILE A 22 5.75 23.72 -38.16
N THR A 23 5.28 24.08 -39.35
CA THR A 23 3.99 23.63 -39.88
C THR A 23 4.28 22.66 -41.00
N ASN A 24 4.08 21.36 -40.74
CA ASN A 24 4.31 20.29 -41.69
C ASN A 24 2.97 19.83 -42.29
N TYR A 25 2.87 19.72 -43.60
CA TYR A 25 1.69 19.17 -44.26
C TYR A 25 2.01 18.69 -45.67
N TYR A 26 2.00 17.39 -45.87
CA TYR A 26 1.96 16.82 -47.22
C TYR A 26 1.23 15.46 -47.23
N PRO A 27 0.16 15.30 -48.03
CA PRO A 27 -0.65 14.07 -47.99
C PRO A 27 -0.02 12.86 -48.71
N ALA A 28 1.06 13.07 -49.47
CA ALA A 28 1.82 11.99 -50.09
C ALA A 28 3.02 11.61 -49.21
N ILE A 29 3.68 10.49 -49.50
CA ILE A 29 4.86 10.06 -48.74
C ILE A 29 5.93 11.15 -48.80
N HIS A 30 6.38 11.57 -47.63
CA HIS A 30 7.49 12.49 -47.41
C HIS A 30 8.52 11.84 -46.47
N ALA A 31 9.66 12.51 -46.32
CA ALA A 31 10.71 12.13 -45.39
C ALA A 31 11.29 13.42 -44.81
N ASP A 32 10.50 14.06 -43.97
CA ASP A 32 10.80 15.34 -43.35
C ASP A 32 11.71 15.16 -42.14
N VAL A 33 12.73 16.01 -42.05
CA VAL A 33 13.82 15.86 -41.10
C VAL A 33 13.97 17.10 -40.24
N ILE A 34 13.96 16.92 -38.92
CA ILE A 34 14.56 17.89 -38.00
C ILE A 34 16.04 17.54 -37.86
N LYS A 35 16.93 18.48 -38.16
CA LYS A 35 18.38 18.31 -38.08
C LYS A 35 18.99 19.27 -37.06
N PHE A 36 19.53 18.72 -35.98
CA PHE A 36 20.37 19.46 -35.06
C PHE A 36 21.83 19.40 -35.50
N GLU A 37 22.45 20.57 -35.72
CA GLU A 37 23.87 20.62 -36.10
C GLU A 37 24.84 20.58 -34.92
N ASP A 38 24.40 21.02 -33.73
CA ASP A 38 25.24 21.14 -32.53
C ASP A 38 24.55 20.64 -31.24
N VAL A 39 23.43 19.91 -31.37
CA VAL A 39 22.76 19.23 -30.24
C VAL A 39 22.97 17.74 -30.37
N LYS A 40 23.57 17.09 -29.38
CA LYS A 40 23.71 15.62 -29.33
C LYS A 40 22.41 14.97 -28.89
N SER A 41 22.23 13.69 -29.18
CA SER A 41 21.06 12.94 -28.72
C SER A 41 20.90 13.00 -27.19
N THR A 42 22.00 12.92 -26.44
CA THR A 42 22.00 13.03 -24.97
C THR A 42 21.72 14.43 -24.43
N GLU A 43 21.63 15.45 -25.28
CA GLU A 43 21.42 16.86 -24.91
C GLU A 43 19.98 17.33 -25.15
N LEU A 44 19.11 16.46 -25.68
CA LEU A 44 17.67 16.69 -25.68
C LEU A 44 17.16 16.56 -24.25
N ARG A 45 16.52 17.60 -23.74
CA ARG A 45 16.05 17.64 -22.35
C ARG A 45 14.69 17.01 -22.16
N ALA A 46 13.81 17.21 -23.12
CA ALA A 46 12.44 16.71 -23.06
C ALA A 46 11.85 16.56 -24.47
N VAL A 47 10.97 15.56 -24.58
CA VAL A 47 10.00 15.44 -25.66
C VAL A 47 8.63 15.62 -25.01
N ARG A 48 7.89 16.66 -25.42
CA ARG A 48 6.56 16.97 -24.88
C ARG A 48 5.48 16.83 -25.94
N ARG A 49 4.26 16.52 -25.47
CA ARG A 49 3.04 16.57 -26.26
C ARG A 49 2.09 17.59 -25.64
N GLU A 50 1.61 18.52 -26.45
CA GLU A 50 0.58 19.50 -26.08
C GLU A 50 -0.54 19.38 -27.11
N GLY A 51 -1.61 18.64 -26.78
CA GLY A 51 -2.64 18.25 -27.73
C GLY A 51 -2.05 17.48 -28.92
N TYR A 52 -2.09 18.11 -30.11
CA TYR A 52 -1.52 17.52 -31.34
C TYR A 52 -0.08 17.96 -31.65
N LYS A 53 0.50 18.84 -30.84
CA LYS A 53 1.86 19.36 -31.07
C LYS A 53 2.90 18.41 -30.49
N LEU A 54 3.99 18.22 -31.23
CA LEU A 54 5.25 17.69 -30.71
C LEU A 54 6.16 18.85 -30.34
N ILE A 55 6.75 18.84 -29.15
CA ILE A 55 7.68 19.87 -28.69
C ILE A 55 8.99 19.19 -28.28
N LEU A 56 10.09 19.61 -28.90
CA LEU A 56 11.44 19.17 -28.58
C LEU A 56 12.15 20.29 -27.81
N GLU A 57 12.59 20.02 -26.59
CA GLU A 57 13.33 20.98 -25.78
C GLU A 57 14.82 20.65 -25.71
N TYR A 58 15.66 21.62 -25.99
CA TYR A 58 17.11 21.46 -26.05
C TYR A 58 17.84 22.73 -25.63
N GLY A 59 19.16 22.62 -25.46
CA GLY A 59 19.98 23.73 -24.96
C GLY A 59 19.50 24.23 -23.59
N SER A 60 19.77 25.49 -23.26
CA SER A 60 19.30 26.09 -22.00
C SER A 60 17.84 26.53 -22.05
N SER A 61 17.28 26.77 -23.24
CA SER A 61 15.96 27.39 -23.38
C SER A 61 15.32 27.22 -24.76
N ASP A 62 15.93 26.46 -25.66
CA ASP A 62 15.47 26.39 -27.05
C ASP A 62 14.40 25.31 -27.23
N GLN A 63 13.50 25.54 -28.18
CA GLN A 63 12.38 24.65 -28.48
C GLN A 63 12.12 24.58 -29.99
N VAL A 64 11.83 23.37 -30.47
CA VAL A 64 11.19 23.16 -31.78
C VAL A 64 9.78 22.64 -31.53
N ILE A 65 8.78 23.35 -32.04
CA ILE A 65 7.37 23.00 -31.94
C ILE A 65 6.89 22.55 -33.32
N VAL A 66 6.48 21.30 -33.47
CA VAL A 66 5.85 20.79 -34.70
C VAL A 66 4.34 20.81 -34.48
N ASN A 67 3.66 21.69 -35.21
CA ASN A 67 2.21 21.76 -35.16
C ASN A 67 1.58 20.50 -35.76
N ASP A 68 0.50 20.03 -35.15
CA ASP A 68 -0.35 18.94 -35.66
C ASP A 68 0.38 17.62 -35.91
N HIS A 69 1.59 17.43 -35.37
CA HIS A 69 2.41 16.22 -35.53
C HIS A 69 1.62 14.93 -35.25
N PHE A 70 0.75 14.97 -34.24
CA PHE A 70 -0.07 13.83 -33.82
C PHE A 70 -1.46 13.78 -34.50
N SER A 71 -1.73 14.62 -35.50
CA SER A 71 -2.99 14.63 -36.27
C SER A 71 -2.98 13.67 -37.48
N GLY A 72 -1.89 12.92 -37.66
CA GLY A 72 -1.74 11.89 -38.70
C GLY A 72 -0.44 12.02 -39.49
N SER A 73 -0.10 11.00 -40.27
CA SER A 73 1.20 10.91 -40.95
C SER A 73 1.54 12.11 -41.84
N ALA A 74 0.54 12.75 -42.45
CA ALA A 74 0.72 13.91 -43.32
C ALA A 74 1.26 15.17 -42.60
N TYR A 75 1.17 15.22 -41.28
CA TYR A 75 1.65 16.32 -40.45
C TYR A 75 2.89 15.93 -39.62
N ALA A 76 3.24 14.64 -39.61
CA ALA A 76 4.32 14.13 -38.80
C ALA A 76 5.69 14.51 -39.40
N ILE A 77 6.68 14.71 -38.53
CA ILE A 77 8.09 14.69 -38.91
C ILE A 77 8.52 13.22 -38.94
N ASP A 78 9.27 12.82 -39.95
CA ASP A 78 9.67 11.42 -40.10
C ASP A 78 10.92 11.09 -39.30
N GLN A 79 11.89 12.01 -39.25
CA GLN A 79 13.19 11.76 -38.63
C GLN A 79 13.77 12.96 -37.87
N ILE A 80 14.52 12.65 -36.82
CA ILE A 80 15.32 13.59 -36.04
C ILE A 80 16.78 13.15 -36.14
N GLN A 81 17.63 14.02 -36.69
CA GLN A 81 19.07 13.81 -36.84
C GLN A 81 19.82 14.68 -35.83
N PHE A 82 20.67 14.07 -35.01
CA PHE A 82 21.48 14.72 -33.99
C PHE A 82 22.93 14.90 -34.44
N SER A 83 23.63 15.83 -33.80
CA SER A 83 25.03 16.18 -34.12
C SER A 83 26.05 15.09 -33.79
N ASP A 84 25.69 14.15 -32.90
CA ASP A 84 26.50 12.97 -32.57
C ASP A 84 26.33 11.82 -33.59
N GLY A 85 25.59 12.05 -34.67
CA GLY A 85 25.36 11.08 -35.75
C GLY A 85 24.21 10.10 -35.47
N VAL A 86 23.50 10.25 -34.34
CA VAL A 86 22.29 9.49 -34.07
C VAL A 86 21.15 10.02 -34.93
N THR A 87 20.42 9.12 -35.58
CA THR A 87 19.17 9.41 -36.28
C THR A 87 18.08 8.55 -35.67
N LEU A 88 16.95 9.16 -35.33
CA LEU A 88 15.76 8.49 -34.82
C LEU A 88 14.58 8.81 -35.72
N THR A 89 13.73 7.82 -35.98
CA THR A 89 12.37 8.07 -36.44
C THR A 89 11.55 8.76 -35.34
N ALA A 90 10.40 9.34 -35.68
CA ALA A 90 9.49 9.89 -34.66
C ALA A 90 9.10 8.84 -33.60
N SER A 91 8.79 7.60 -34.00
CA SER A 91 8.45 6.53 -33.06
C SER A 91 9.62 6.17 -32.13
N GLU A 92 10.84 6.03 -32.67
CA GLU A 92 12.03 5.75 -31.86
C GLU A 92 12.38 6.90 -30.92
N LEU A 93 12.11 8.15 -31.31
CA LEU A 93 12.26 9.31 -30.44
C LEU A 93 11.34 9.19 -29.22
N LEU A 94 10.05 8.92 -29.44
CA LEU A 94 9.06 8.81 -28.37
C LEU A 94 9.39 7.66 -27.41
N GLN A 95 9.78 6.50 -27.93
CA GLN A 95 10.23 5.36 -27.11
C GLN A 95 11.49 5.66 -26.31
N LYS A 96 12.46 6.38 -26.90
CA LYS A 96 13.74 6.64 -26.25
C LYS A 96 13.67 7.65 -25.12
N TYR A 97 12.91 8.73 -25.29
CA TYR A 97 12.88 9.85 -24.34
C TYR A 97 11.64 9.85 -23.43
N GLY A 98 10.63 9.03 -23.76
CA GLY A 98 9.30 9.17 -23.19
C GLY A 98 8.63 10.48 -23.59
N ILE A 99 7.35 10.60 -23.27
CA ILE A 99 6.50 11.71 -23.66
C ILE A 99 5.99 12.38 -22.39
N ARG A 100 6.27 13.67 -22.24
CA ARG A 100 5.74 14.48 -21.13
C ARG A 100 4.53 15.27 -21.61
N LEU A 101 3.42 15.18 -20.88
CA LEU A 101 2.23 15.99 -21.10
C LEU A 101 2.42 17.39 -20.53
N THR A 102 1.36 18.18 -20.38
CA THR A 102 1.42 19.55 -19.85
C THR A 102 1.34 19.55 -18.33
N ALA A 103 1.54 20.71 -17.69
CA ALA A 103 1.38 20.84 -16.24
C ALA A 103 -0.08 21.12 -15.82
N GLY A 104 -1.05 20.92 -16.70
CA GLY A 104 -2.47 21.06 -16.40
C GLY A 104 -3.24 19.85 -16.89
N ASP A 105 -4.52 19.77 -16.54
CA ASP A 105 -5.38 18.62 -16.85
C ASP A 105 -5.37 18.26 -18.34
N ASP A 106 -4.76 17.12 -18.67
CA ASP A 106 -4.69 16.59 -20.03
C ASP A 106 -5.74 15.49 -20.25
N ASN A 107 -6.28 15.42 -21.47
CA ASN A 107 -7.18 14.33 -21.88
C ASN A 107 -6.72 13.81 -23.24
N ILE A 108 -6.09 12.64 -23.22
CA ILE A 108 -5.26 12.22 -24.34
C ILE A 108 -5.28 10.71 -24.56
N SER A 109 -5.28 10.33 -25.83
CA SER A 109 -5.05 8.96 -26.28
C SER A 109 -3.75 8.90 -27.07
N PHE A 110 -3.00 7.82 -26.85
CA PHE A 110 -1.76 7.50 -27.53
C PHE A 110 -2.00 6.48 -28.66
N PHE A 111 -0.99 5.72 -29.04
CA PHE A 111 -0.97 4.95 -30.29
C PHE A 111 -0.73 3.48 -30.00
N ASP A 112 -0.95 2.64 -31.02
CA ASP A 112 -0.81 1.19 -30.90
C ASP A 112 0.69 0.75 -30.94
N ILE A 113 1.56 1.36 -30.12
CA ILE A 113 2.96 0.98 -29.89
C ILE A 113 3.33 1.14 -28.40
N ALA A 114 4.37 0.43 -27.95
CA ALA A 114 4.89 0.60 -26.58
C ALA A 114 5.48 2.00 -26.35
N GLU A 115 5.05 2.66 -25.28
CA GLU A 115 5.38 4.03 -24.93
C GLU A 115 5.74 4.23 -23.45
N THR A 116 6.38 5.36 -23.17
CA THR A 116 6.60 5.83 -21.79
C THR A 116 6.01 7.23 -21.67
N ILE A 117 5.01 7.39 -20.81
CA ILE A 117 4.17 8.57 -20.72
C ILE A 117 4.24 9.16 -19.32
N TYR A 118 4.40 10.48 -19.22
CA TYR A 118 4.42 11.24 -17.97
C TYR A 118 3.36 12.33 -18.00
N GLY A 119 2.36 12.26 -17.11
CA GLY A 119 1.31 13.26 -16.91
C GLY A 119 1.83 14.61 -16.41
N ASP A 120 2.96 14.64 -15.69
CA ASP A 120 3.53 15.84 -15.07
C ASP A 120 2.70 16.31 -13.85
N THR A 121 1.89 17.36 -13.97
CA THR A 121 1.01 17.80 -12.89
C THR A 121 -0.37 18.09 -13.46
N GLY A 122 -1.43 17.90 -12.68
CA GLY A 122 -2.80 18.12 -13.17
C GLY A 122 -3.63 16.87 -12.94
N ASN A 123 -4.94 16.92 -13.20
CA ASN A 123 -5.77 15.71 -13.14
C ASN A 123 -5.92 15.16 -14.56
N ASP A 124 -5.08 14.20 -14.91
CA ASP A 124 -4.95 13.72 -16.27
C ASP A 124 -5.87 12.54 -16.57
N THR A 125 -6.29 12.44 -17.82
CA THR A 125 -6.97 11.25 -18.36
C THR A 125 -6.16 10.73 -19.52
N ILE A 126 -5.45 9.62 -19.31
CA ILE A 126 -4.49 9.05 -20.25
C ILE A 126 -4.95 7.67 -20.68
N SER A 127 -5.05 7.46 -21.99
CA SER A 127 -5.24 6.15 -22.60
C SER A 127 -4.02 5.79 -23.44
N ALA A 128 -3.28 4.75 -23.05
CA ALA A 128 -2.03 4.37 -23.69
C ALA A 128 -2.26 3.63 -25.02
N ALA A 129 -3.36 2.88 -25.13
CA ALA A 129 -3.77 2.12 -26.32
C ALA A 129 -3.04 0.77 -26.40
N ALA A 130 -2.72 0.25 -27.59
CA ALA A 130 -2.05 -1.05 -27.66
C ALA A 130 -0.53 -0.89 -27.51
N GLY A 131 0.12 -1.73 -26.70
CA GLY A 131 1.55 -1.59 -26.40
C GLY A 131 1.85 -2.14 -25.03
N ASP A 132 3.12 -2.47 -24.76
CA ASP A 132 3.53 -2.69 -23.37
C ASP A 132 3.96 -1.33 -22.81
N ASP A 133 3.01 -0.60 -22.22
CA ASP A 133 3.17 0.81 -21.90
C ASP A 133 3.65 1.07 -20.47
N MET A 134 4.34 2.20 -20.27
CA MET A 134 4.71 2.72 -18.96
C MET A 134 4.04 4.08 -18.75
N VAL A 135 3.00 4.13 -17.93
CA VAL A 135 2.20 5.34 -17.72
C VAL A 135 2.38 5.85 -16.28
N PHE A 136 2.90 7.07 -16.17
CA PHE A 136 3.12 7.76 -14.90
C PHE A 136 2.22 8.99 -14.82
N GLY A 137 1.22 8.99 -13.93
CA GLY A 137 0.37 10.16 -13.66
C GLY A 137 1.18 11.31 -13.06
N ASN A 138 1.93 10.99 -12.01
CA ASN A 138 2.76 11.90 -11.20
C ASN A 138 1.92 12.69 -10.18
N GLU A 139 1.73 14.02 -10.30
CA GLU A 139 0.95 14.76 -9.29
C GLU A 139 -0.47 15.04 -9.78
N GLY A 140 -1.49 14.60 -9.07
CA GLY A 140 -2.87 14.82 -9.51
C GLY A 140 -3.85 13.76 -9.06
N ASN A 141 -5.10 13.86 -9.50
CA ASN A 141 -6.04 12.75 -9.42
C ASN A 141 -6.26 12.23 -10.83
N ASP A 142 -5.50 11.22 -11.20
CA ASP A 142 -5.36 10.79 -12.57
C ASP A 142 -6.26 9.60 -12.90
N ILE A 143 -6.60 9.47 -14.18
CA ILE A 143 -7.27 8.30 -14.76
C ILE A 143 -6.33 7.72 -15.80
N LEU A 144 -5.70 6.60 -15.47
CA LEU A 144 -4.75 5.91 -16.34
C LEU A 144 -5.35 4.62 -16.86
N ASN A 145 -5.36 4.47 -18.19
CA ASN A 145 -5.87 3.31 -18.89
C ASN A 145 -4.78 2.74 -19.82
N GLY A 146 -4.27 1.56 -19.49
CA GLY A 146 -3.28 0.86 -20.32
C GLY A 146 -3.87 0.44 -21.66
N GLU A 147 -5.01 -0.26 -21.62
CA GLU A 147 -5.67 -0.91 -22.75
C GLU A 147 -5.02 -2.24 -23.14
N ASP A 148 -4.39 -2.38 -24.32
CA ASP A 148 -4.00 -3.68 -24.85
C ASP A 148 -2.48 -3.92 -24.71
N GLY A 149 -2.04 -4.71 -23.75
CA GLY A 149 -0.65 -5.12 -23.58
C GLY A 149 -0.28 -5.34 -22.12
N ASN A 150 1.01 -5.52 -21.81
CA ASN A 150 1.47 -5.69 -20.44
C ASN A 150 1.91 -4.34 -19.90
N ASP A 151 1.00 -3.64 -19.24
CA ASP A 151 1.20 -2.25 -18.89
C ASP A 151 1.76 -2.08 -17.49
N THR A 152 2.54 -1.02 -17.28
CA THR A 152 2.96 -0.54 -15.97
C THR A 152 2.31 0.80 -15.69
N LEU A 153 1.41 0.85 -14.71
CA LEU A 153 0.65 2.03 -14.33
C LEU A 153 1.08 2.52 -12.94
N ASP A 154 1.48 3.78 -12.85
CA ASP A 154 1.87 4.46 -11.63
C ASP A 154 1.10 5.78 -11.54
N GLY A 155 0.07 5.83 -10.70
CA GLY A 155 -0.73 7.06 -10.51
C GLY A 155 0.13 8.22 -9.98
N GLY A 156 1.13 7.90 -9.16
CA GLY A 156 1.92 8.89 -8.47
C GLY A 156 1.26 9.32 -7.17
N VAL A 157 1.15 10.62 -6.93
CA VAL A 157 0.59 11.26 -5.73
C VAL A 157 -0.81 11.77 -6.03
N GLY A 158 -1.79 11.26 -5.31
CA GLY A 158 -3.13 11.83 -5.23
C GLY A 158 -4.19 10.75 -5.07
N ALA A 159 -5.30 10.85 -5.79
CA ALA A 159 -6.35 9.84 -5.74
C ALA A 159 -6.65 9.34 -7.14
N ASP A 160 -5.94 8.27 -7.53
CA ASP A 160 -5.87 7.86 -8.92
C ASP A 160 -6.81 6.69 -9.23
N THR A 161 -7.22 6.59 -10.49
CA THR A 161 -7.97 5.46 -11.04
C THR A 161 -7.12 4.78 -12.10
N LEU A 162 -6.74 3.53 -11.84
CA LEU A 162 -5.86 2.74 -12.70
C LEU A 162 -6.65 1.57 -13.30
N LYS A 163 -6.58 1.42 -14.63
CA LYS A 163 -7.14 0.30 -15.39
C LYS A 163 -6.05 -0.23 -16.32
N GLY A 164 -5.52 -1.40 -16.03
CA GLY A 164 -4.52 -2.08 -16.86
C GLY A 164 -5.13 -2.43 -18.21
N GLY A 165 -5.99 -3.45 -18.24
CA GLY A 165 -6.77 -3.79 -19.42
C GLY A 165 -6.50 -5.22 -19.83
N VAL A 166 -5.98 -5.43 -21.03
CA VAL A 166 -5.74 -6.73 -21.64
C VAL A 166 -4.27 -7.07 -21.56
N GLY A 167 -3.89 -7.93 -20.64
CA GLY A 167 -2.51 -8.42 -20.57
C GLY A 167 -2.16 -8.76 -19.14
N ASN A 168 -0.87 -8.70 -18.81
CA ASN A 168 -0.41 -8.84 -17.43
C ASN A 168 0.09 -7.48 -16.96
N ASP A 169 -0.73 -6.83 -16.15
CA ASP A 169 -0.51 -5.43 -15.79
C ASP A 169 0.15 -5.30 -14.43
N THR A 170 0.95 -4.25 -14.26
CA THR A 170 1.64 -3.91 -13.02
C THR A 170 1.20 -2.53 -12.53
N TYR A 171 0.58 -2.50 -11.36
CA TYR A 171 0.16 -1.28 -10.66
C TYR A 171 1.18 -0.95 -9.57
N VAL A 172 1.85 0.20 -9.69
CA VAL A 172 2.98 0.57 -8.84
C VAL A 172 2.54 1.54 -7.74
N PHE A 173 2.96 1.28 -6.51
CA PHE A 173 2.64 2.12 -5.34
C PHE A 173 3.85 2.37 -4.45
N ARG A 174 3.84 3.53 -3.80
CA ARG A 174 4.83 3.96 -2.81
C ARG A 174 4.16 4.65 -1.63
N VAL A 175 4.87 4.80 -0.50
CA VAL A 175 4.38 5.65 0.59
C VAL A 175 4.18 7.07 0.06
N GLY A 176 2.99 7.63 0.27
CA GLY A 176 2.58 8.93 -0.26
C GLY A 176 1.84 8.87 -1.60
N SER A 177 1.58 7.68 -2.16
CA SER A 177 0.76 7.56 -3.37
C SER A 177 -0.67 8.06 -3.18
N GLY A 178 -1.19 8.03 -1.94
CA GLY A 178 -2.51 8.53 -1.62
C GLY A 178 -3.59 7.46 -1.68
N VAL A 179 -4.72 7.76 -2.32
CA VAL A 179 -5.95 6.96 -2.21
C VAL A 179 -6.43 6.52 -3.58
N ASP A 180 -5.98 5.34 -3.97
CA ASP A 180 -6.07 4.87 -5.35
C ASP A 180 -7.10 3.75 -5.51
N THR A 181 -7.60 3.65 -6.74
CA THR A 181 -8.56 2.64 -7.17
C THR A 181 -8.03 1.90 -8.38
N ILE A 182 -7.98 0.58 -8.31
CA ILE A 182 -7.71 -0.30 -9.45
C ILE A 182 -9.03 -0.89 -9.91
N THR A 183 -9.33 -0.72 -11.20
CA THR A 183 -10.40 -1.46 -11.88
C THR A 183 -9.77 -2.55 -12.74
N ASN A 184 -9.75 -3.77 -12.23
CA ASN A 184 -9.30 -4.93 -12.99
C ASN A 184 -10.50 -5.62 -13.65
N TYR A 185 -10.48 -5.78 -14.97
CA TYR A 185 -11.51 -6.57 -15.67
C TYR A 185 -11.01 -7.07 -17.02
N TYR A 186 -10.74 -8.38 -17.12
CA TYR A 186 -10.63 -9.02 -18.42
C TYR A 186 -11.03 -10.50 -18.41
N PRO A 187 -11.83 -11.00 -19.38
CA PRO A 187 -12.34 -12.37 -19.38
C PRO A 187 -11.33 -13.43 -19.87
N SER A 188 -10.03 -13.15 -19.80
CA SER A 188 -8.96 -14.05 -20.25
C SER A 188 -7.95 -14.31 -19.14
N VAL A 189 -6.95 -15.17 -19.36
CA VAL A 189 -5.91 -15.40 -18.35
C VAL A 189 -4.97 -14.20 -18.34
N HIS A 190 -4.89 -13.54 -17.19
CA HIS A 190 -3.98 -12.45 -16.88
C HIS A 190 -3.24 -12.78 -15.57
N ALA A 191 -2.14 -12.08 -15.32
CA ALA A 191 -1.29 -12.24 -14.15
C ALA A 191 -0.94 -10.86 -13.60
N ASP A 192 -1.93 -10.19 -13.02
CA ASP A 192 -1.81 -8.79 -12.63
C ASP A 192 -1.15 -8.64 -11.26
N VAL A 193 -0.39 -7.55 -11.13
CA VAL A 193 0.50 -7.33 -10.01
C VAL A 193 0.24 -5.98 -9.38
N ILE A 194 0.00 -5.96 -8.07
CA ILE A 194 0.27 -4.77 -7.24
C ILE A 194 1.73 -4.84 -6.81
N LYS A 195 2.51 -3.82 -7.12
CA LYS A 195 3.93 -3.72 -6.78
C LYS A 195 4.18 -2.53 -5.85
N PHE A 196 4.52 -2.83 -4.61
CA PHE A 196 5.03 -1.82 -3.67
C PHE A 196 6.54 -1.68 -3.82
N GLU A 197 7.04 -0.49 -4.15
CA GLU A 197 8.48 -0.27 -4.31
C GLU A 197 9.21 0.04 -3.00
N ASP A 198 8.51 0.63 -2.03
CA ASP A 198 9.09 1.04 -0.74
C ASP A 198 8.32 0.54 0.50
N VAL A 199 7.23 -0.21 0.31
CA VAL A 199 6.45 -0.84 1.39
C VAL A 199 6.84 -2.31 1.54
N LYS A 200 7.37 -2.69 2.71
CA LYS A 200 7.66 -4.09 3.03
C LYS A 200 6.39 -4.85 3.39
N SER A 201 6.43 -6.18 3.28
CA SER A 201 5.30 -7.06 3.61
C SER A 201 4.82 -7.00 5.07
N THR A 202 5.61 -6.39 5.97
CA THR A 202 5.30 -6.17 7.40
C THR A 202 4.81 -4.75 7.72
N GLU A 203 4.81 -3.87 6.72
CA GLU A 203 4.49 -2.44 6.81
C GLU A 203 3.10 -2.10 6.25
N LEU A 204 2.35 -3.08 5.70
CA LEU A 204 0.91 -2.90 5.54
C LEU A 204 0.28 -2.64 6.91
N ARG A 205 -0.59 -1.65 6.96
CA ARG A 205 -1.36 -1.28 8.15
C ARG A 205 -2.62 -2.13 8.26
N ALA A 206 -3.24 -2.47 7.13
CA ALA A 206 -4.37 -3.41 7.06
C ALA A 206 -4.53 -4.01 5.65
N ALA A 207 -5.16 -5.18 5.58
CA ALA A 207 -5.78 -5.70 4.36
C ALA A 207 -7.20 -6.12 4.71
N LYS A 208 -8.18 -5.70 3.93
CA LYS A 208 -9.61 -5.89 4.21
C LYS A 208 -10.34 -6.37 2.97
N LYS A 209 -11.38 -7.15 3.22
CA LYS A 209 -12.45 -7.39 2.26
C LYS A 209 -13.62 -6.47 2.61
N GLU A 210 -13.88 -5.47 1.78
CA GLU A 210 -14.99 -4.53 1.95
C GLU A 210 -16.02 -4.76 0.82
N GLY A 211 -17.10 -5.47 1.13
CA GLY A 211 -18.00 -5.97 0.09
C GLY A 211 -17.28 -6.96 -0.83
N ASN A 212 -17.22 -6.62 -2.13
CA ASN A 212 -16.46 -7.38 -3.14
C ASN A 212 -15.07 -6.80 -3.43
N ASN A 213 -14.66 -5.74 -2.72
CA ASN A 213 -13.39 -5.07 -2.97
C ASN A 213 -12.28 -5.62 -2.06
N LEU A 214 -11.06 -5.68 -2.58
CA LEU A 214 -9.85 -5.82 -1.79
C LEU A 214 -9.33 -4.42 -1.46
N VAL A 215 -9.10 -4.15 -0.18
CA VAL A 215 -8.56 -2.87 0.30
C VAL A 215 -7.25 -3.14 1.02
N LEU A 216 -6.17 -2.51 0.56
CA LEU A 216 -4.86 -2.53 1.22
C LEU A 216 -4.57 -1.14 1.76
N GLU A 217 -4.27 -1.04 3.04
CA GLU A 217 -3.92 0.20 3.72
C GLU A 217 -2.45 0.14 4.12
N TYR A 218 -1.70 1.19 3.80
CA TYR A 218 -0.27 1.30 4.02
C TYR A 218 0.11 2.76 4.28
N GLY A 219 1.37 3.01 4.61
CA GLY A 219 1.80 4.35 5.04
C GLY A 219 0.93 4.91 6.18
N VAL A 220 0.92 6.23 6.32
CA VAL A 220 0.07 6.91 7.32
C VAL A 220 -1.36 7.05 6.84
N SER A 221 -1.55 7.34 5.55
CA SER A 221 -2.84 7.68 4.95
C SER A 221 -3.11 6.97 3.62
N ASP A 222 -2.20 6.11 3.16
CA ASP A 222 -2.28 5.55 1.81
C ASP A 222 -3.19 4.32 1.78
N ARG A 223 -3.89 4.16 0.66
CA ARG A 223 -4.83 3.07 0.43
C ARG A 223 -4.95 2.78 -1.05
N VAL A 224 -4.85 1.50 -1.42
CA VAL A 224 -5.26 1.02 -2.74
C VAL A 224 -6.50 0.13 -2.59
N THR A 225 -7.52 0.40 -3.42
CA THR A 225 -8.75 -0.39 -3.50
C THR A 225 -8.83 -1.07 -4.84
N VAL A 226 -8.81 -2.40 -4.87
CA VAL A 226 -9.13 -3.18 -6.08
C VAL A 226 -10.63 -3.44 -6.08
N THR A 227 -11.33 -2.80 -7.01
CA THR A 227 -12.79 -2.95 -7.12
C THR A 227 -13.16 -4.34 -7.62
N ASP A 228 -14.20 -4.92 -7.04
CA ASP A 228 -14.77 -6.20 -7.49
C ASP A 228 -13.80 -7.40 -7.51
N HIS A 229 -12.65 -7.28 -6.84
CA HIS A 229 -11.65 -8.35 -6.72
C HIS A 229 -12.26 -9.72 -6.35
N PHE A 230 -13.28 -9.75 -5.51
CA PHE A 230 -13.96 -10.98 -5.06
C PHE A 230 -15.21 -11.35 -5.90
N SER A 231 -15.48 -10.66 -7.01
CA SER A 231 -16.64 -10.89 -7.89
C SER A 231 -16.38 -11.97 -8.97
N GLY A 232 -15.14 -12.43 -9.14
CA GLY A 232 -14.77 -13.52 -10.04
C GLY A 232 -13.31 -13.42 -10.51
N ALA A 233 -12.82 -14.46 -11.19
CA ALA A 233 -11.42 -14.53 -11.63
C ALA A 233 -11.01 -13.36 -12.53
N ASN A 234 -11.93 -12.84 -13.35
CA ASN A 234 -11.66 -11.75 -14.29
C ASN A 234 -11.36 -10.39 -13.61
N TYR A 235 -11.61 -10.27 -12.31
CA TYR A 235 -11.47 -9.02 -11.56
C TYR A 235 -10.31 -9.06 -10.55
N MET A 236 -9.66 -10.22 -10.41
CA MET A 236 -8.72 -10.43 -9.33
C MET A 236 -7.34 -9.86 -9.68
N ILE A 237 -6.60 -9.42 -8.67
CA ILE A 237 -5.15 -9.24 -8.75
C ILE A 237 -4.50 -10.57 -8.34
N ASP A 238 -3.54 -11.04 -9.12
CA ASP A 238 -2.89 -12.33 -8.89
C ASP A 238 -1.81 -12.24 -7.80
N GLN A 239 -1.05 -11.14 -7.80
CA GLN A 239 0.10 -10.99 -6.93
C GLN A 239 0.19 -9.61 -6.30
N ILE A 240 0.66 -9.61 -5.05
CA ILE A 240 1.04 -8.42 -4.31
C ILE A 240 2.53 -8.59 -3.97
N GLN A 241 3.37 -7.82 -4.65
CA GLN A 241 4.82 -7.83 -4.50
C GLN A 241 5.26 -6.67 -3.60
N PHE A 242 6.06 -6.98 -2.58
CA PHE A 242 6.54 -6.03 -1.59
C PHE A 242 8.02 -5.69 -1.78
N ALA A 243 8.45 -4.56 -1.21
CA ALA A 243 9.81 -4.06 -1.29
C ALA A 243 10.86 -4.98 -0.62
N ASP A 244 10.45 -5.86 0.30
CA ASP A 244 11.30 -6.88 0.93
C ASP A 244 11.43 -8.17 0.09
N GLY A 245 10.90 -8.18 -1.14
CA GLY A 245 10.93 -9.32 -2.07
C GLY A 245 9.91 -10.40 -1.76
N VAL A 246 9.06 -10.18 -0.76
CA VAL A 246 7.94 -11.08 -0.45
C VAL A 246 6.84 -10.89 -1.49
N VAL A 247 6.27 -12.00 -1.96
CA VAL A 247 5.14 -12.02 -2.89
C VAL A 247 4.01 -12.81 -2.25
N LEU A 248 2.83 -12.21 -2.18
CA LEU A 248 1.64 -12.80 -1.58
C LEU A 248 0.44 -12.68 -2.51
N THR A 249 -0.50 -13.61 -2.42
CA THR A 249 -1.83 -13.46 -3.02
C THR A 249 -2.74 -12.60 -2.14
N ALA A 250 -3.86 -12.15 -2.69
CA ALA A 250 -4.90 -11.45 -1.93
C ALA A 250 -5.38 -12.26 -0.70
N ASP A 251 -5.59 -13.58 -0.86
CA ASP A 251 -5.99 -14.46 0.24
C ASP A 251 -4.90 -14.54 1.33
N GLN A 252 -3.62 -14.53 0.95
CA GLN A 252 -2.52 -14.59 1.90
C GLN A 252 -2.34 -13.28 2.68
N VAL A 253 -2.45 -12.12 2.03
CA VAL A 253 -2.44 -10.83 2.76
C VAL A 253 -3.67 -10.70 3.64
N LEU A 254 -4.84 -11.16 3.19
CA LEU A 254 -6.03 -11.19 4.00
C LEU A 254 -5.86 -12.12 5.20
N ALA A 255 -5.36 -13.34 5.05
CA ALA A 255 -5.12 -14.23 6.19
C ALA A 255 -4.11 -13.63 7.21
N LYS A 256 -3.15 -12.83 6.72
CA LYS A 256 -2.13 -12.15 7.55
C LYS A 256 -2.68 -10.92 8.29
N TYR A 257 -3.58 -10.16 7.68
CA TYR A 257 -4.05 -8.85 8.17
C TYR A 257 -5.53 -8.77 8.54
N GLN A 258 -6.31 -9.80 8.23
CA GLN A 258 -7.56 -10.09 8.92
C GLN A 258 -7.19 -10.48 10.33
N VAL A 259 -7.17 -9.49 11.24
CA VAL A 259 -7.50 -9.74 12.64
C VAL A 259 -8.75 -10.61 12.61
N GLN A 260 -8.60 -11.85 13.06
CA GLN A 260 -9.66 -12.82 13.04
C GLN A 260 -10.92 -12.22 13.66
N SER A 261 -11.94 -12.00 12.84
CA SER A 261 -13.31 -11.82 13.36
C SER A 261 -13.87 -13.13 13.93
N VAL A 262 -13.05 -14.19 14.03
CA VAL A 262 -13.39 -15.49 14.62
C VAL A 262 -12.21 -16.20 15.29
N ASP A 263 -11.29 -15.50 15.98
CA ASP A 263 -10.65 -16.14 17.13
C ASP A 263 -11.70 -16.21 18.24
N LYS A 264 -12.64 -17.15 18.06
CA LYS A 264 -13.54 -17.60 19.09
C LYS A 264 -12.85 -18.79 19.73
N ALA A 265 -12.44 -18.65 20.99
CA ALA A 265 -12.23 -19.82 21.84
C ALA A 265 -13.59 -20.53 21.98
N ASN A 266 -13.85 -21.50 21.11
CA ASN A 266 -15.02 -22.36 21.21
C ASN A 266 -14.65 -23.54 22.12
N LEU A 267 -15.01 -23.45 23.39
CA LEU A 267 -14.91 -24.56 24.34
C LEU A 267 -15.99 -25.61 24.06
N LYS A 268 -15.90 -26.26 22.89
CA LYS A 268 -16.73 -27.40 22.54
C LYS A 268 -16.32 -28.55 23.47
N ASP A 269 -17.31 -29.19 24.11
CA ASP A 269 -17.08 -30.39 24.92
C ASP A 269 -16.29 -30.21 26.24
N TRP A 270 -15.98 -28.98 26.68
CA TRP A 270 -15.34 -28.73 28.00
C TRP A 270 -16.10 -29.35 29.19
N TYR A 271 -17.41 -29.57 29.03
CA TYR A 271 -18.28 -30.20 30.02
C TYR A 271 -18.72 -31.63 29.67
N SER A 272 -18.26 -32.22 28.55
CA SER A 272 -18.82 -33.49 28.05
C SER A 272 -18.07 -34.75 28.50
N ASN A 273 -17.03 -34.61 29.32
CA ASN A 273 -16.44 -35.76 30.01
C ASN A 273 -15.86 -35.39 31.38
N THR A 274 -16.03 -36.30 32.35
CA THR A 274 -15.74 -36.11 33.79
C THR A 274 -14.25 -36.13 34.17
N SER A 275 -13.35 -35.76 33.26
CA SER A 275 -11.91 -35.67 33.53
C SER A 275 -11.46 -34.23 33.34
N ASN A 276 -11.16 -33.59 34.47
CA ASN A 276 -10.79 -32.18 34.58
C ASN A 276 -9.62 -31.80 33.65
N HIS A 277 -9.76 -30.68 32.95
CA HIS A 277 -8.66 -30.03 32.23
C HIS A 277 -8.11 -28.87 33.07
N SER A 278 -6.85 -28.98 33.49
CA SER A 278 -6.07 -27.89 34.08
C SER A 278 -5.42 -27.08 32.96
N ILE A 279 -5.50 -25.74 33.01
CA ILE A 279 -4.52 -24.89 32.32
C ILE A 279 -3.35 -24.76 33.29
N ALA A 280 -2.32 -25.57 33.07
CA ALA A 280 -1.17 -25.68 33.95
C ALA A 280 -0.03 -24.76 33.49
N ASN A 281 0.44 -23.95 34.45
CA ASN A 281 1.78 -23.36 34.60
C ASN A 281 2.09 -22.04 33.85
N LEU A 282 2.30 -20.98 34.63
CA LEU A 282 3.23 -19.89 34.28
C LEU A 282 4.41 -19.96 35.26
N GLN A 283 5.62 -20.06 34.72
CA GLN A 283 6.85 -20.24 35.49
C GLN A 283 7.57 -18.89 35.62
N MET A 284 7.83 -18.45 36.84
CA MET A 284 8.74 -17.34 37.12
C MET A 284 9.95 -17.89 37.88
N VAL A 285 11.15 -17.50 37.43
CA VAL A 285 12.50 -17.89 37.89
C VAL A 285 13.13 -19.11 37.17
N ILE A 286 14.30 -18.86 36.57
CA ILE A 286 15.19 -19.84 35.92
C ILE A 286 16.20 -20.34 36.97
N GLU A 287 16.30 -21.66 37.18
CA GLU A 287 17.39 -22.25 37.97
C GLU A 287 18.75 -21.80 37.39
N GLY A 288 19.53 -21.07 38.18
CA GLY A 288 20.83 -20.52 37.77
C GLY A 288 20.87 -19.00 37.59
N GLY A 289 19.75 -18.28 37.77
CA GLY A 289 19.75 -16.82 37.91
C GLY A 289 20.32 -16.36 39.26
N SER A 290 20.96 -15.18 39.30
CA SER A 290 21.61 -14.64 40.50
C SER A 290 20.68 -14.37 41.69
N ASP A 291 19.37 -14.35 41.46
CA ASP A 291 18.35 -14.11 42.47
C ASP A 291 17.73 -15.38 43.06
N TYR A 292 18.10 -16.57 42.56
CA TYR A 292 17.65 -17.85 43.10
C TYR A 292 18.52 -18.28 44.28
N ASP A 293 17.92 -18.42 45.46
CA ASP A 293 18.58 -18.82 46.70
C ASP A 293 17.70 -19.81 47.48
N THR A 294 18.06 -21.08 47.42
CA THR A 294 17.34 -22.20 48.05
C THR A 294 17.31 -22.13 49.58
N ALA A 295 18.19 -21.34 50.19
CA ALA A 295 18.26 -21.16 51.64
C ALA A 295 17.60 -19.87 52.13
N SER A 296 17.14 -19.00 51.22
CA SER A 296 16.53 -17.73 51.58
C SER A 296 15.28 -17.94 52.43
N ALA A 297 15.03 -17.08 53.42
CA ALA A 297 13.75 -17.04 54.12
C ALA A 297 12.67 -16.28 53.30
N ASP A 298 13.09 -15.56 52.26
CA ASP A 298 12.23 -14.92 51.27
C ASP A 298 11.66 -15.98 50.33
N GLN A 299 10.34 -16.16 50.40
CA GLN A 299 9.61 -17.20 49.68
C GLN A 299 9.64 -17.01 48.16
N LEU A 300 9.95 -15.81 47.66
CA LEU A 300 10.08 -15.52 46.24
C LEU A 300 11.43 -15.96 45.67
N LYS A 301 12.44 -16.17 46.53
CA LYS A 301 13.80 -16.56 46.13
C LYS A 301 14.09 -18.05 46.34
N ASN A 302 13.28 -18.73 47.16
CA ASN A 302 13.54 -20.11 47.58
C ASN A 302 12.49 -21.16 47.11
N LYS A 303 11.39 -20.77 46.45
CA LYS A 303 10.29 -21.70 46.10
C LYS A 303 9.75 -21.52 44.69
N LYS A 304 9.43 -22.67 44.08
CA LYS A 304 8.46 -22.80 42.98
C LYS A 304 7.08 -22.44 43.52
N ILE A 305 6.33 -21.58 42.82
CA ILE A 305 4.93 -21.27 43.15
C ILE A 305 3.99 -22.06 42.24
N GLU A 306 2.97 -22.67 42.85
CA GLU A 306 1.96 -23.54 42.23
C GLU A 306 0.51 -23.06 42.55
N GLN A 307 -0.33 -23.12 41.52
CA GLN A 307 -1.79 -23.35 41.46
C GLN A 307 -2.84 -22.33 42.01
N PHE A 308 -3.79 -21.99 41.13
CA PHE A 308 -5.07 -21.33 41.41
C PHE A 308 -6.21 -22.38 41.51
N ASN A 309 -7.02 -22.32 42.59
CA ASN A 309 -8.12 -23.28 42.81
C ASN A 309 -9.40 -22.88 42.06
N PHE A 310 -9.38 -23.07 40.74
CA PHE A 310 -10.52 -22.77 39.86
C PHE A 310 -11.75 -23.62 40.21
N ASP A 311 -11.55 -24.86 40.66
CA ASP A 311 -12.62 -25.80 41.04
C ASP A 311 -13.49 -25.26 42.18
N GLY A 312 -12.87 -24.61 43.18
CA GLY A 312 -13.60 -23.99 44.29
C GLY A 312 -14.51 -22.83 43.87
N LEU A 313 -14.06 -22.03 42.90
CA LEU A 313 -14.81 -20.89 42.38
C LEU A 313 -16.04 -21.33 41.56
N VAL A 314 -15.87 -22.37 40.74
CA VAL A 314 -16.95 -22.97 39.96
C VAL A 314 -18.01 -23.60 40.88
N ALA A 315 -17.61 -24.31 41.94
CA ALA A 315 -18.53 -24.91 42.89
C ALA A 315 -19.43 -23.87 43.62
N LYS A 316 -18.92 -22.64 43.86
CA LYS A 316 -19.70 -21.54 44.45
C LYS A 316 -20.69 -20.93 43.47
N PHE A 317 -20.30 -20.81 42.20
CA PHE A 317 -21.21 -20.38 41.14
C PHE A 317 -22.36 -21.37 40.96
N ASP A 318 -22.07 -22.67 40.98
CA ASP A 318 -23.08 -23.72 40.87
C ASP A 318 -24.04 -23.72 42.06
N GLN A 319 -23.55 -23.53 43.29
CA GLN A 319 -24.41 -23.33 44.46
C GLN A 319 -25.30 -22.09 44.33
N ALA A 320 -24.77 -20.99 43.79
CA ALA A 320 -25.55 -19.77 43.56
C ALA A 320 -26.65 -19.97 42.50
N ARG A 321 -26.39 -20.77 41.46
CA ARG A 321 -27.39 -21.16 40.44
C ARG A 321 -28.44 -22.14 40.96
N VAL A 322 -28.09 -23.07 41.85
CA VAL A 322 -29.07 -23.94 42.51
C VAL A 322 -30.00 -23.11 43.41
N ALA A 323 -29.44 -22.13 44.13
CA ALA A 323 -30.21 -21.22 44.98
C ALA A 323 -31.04 -20.20 44.17
N ASN A 324 -30.59 -19.83 42.97
CA ASN A 324 -31.31 -18.94 42.06
C ASN A 324 -31.20 -19.42 40.60
N PRO A 325 -32.17 -20.23 40.11
CA PRO A 325 -32.11 -20.80 38.77
C PRO A 325 -32.18 -19.79 37.61
N SER A 326 -32.60 -18.55 37.86
CA SER A 326 -32.70 -17.47 36.86
C SER A 326 -31.54 -16.47 36.90
N LEU A 327 -30.43 -16.83 37.56
CA LEU A 327 -29.23 -16.01 37.67
C LEU A 327 -28.63 -15.69 36.29
N THR A 328 -28.80 -14.45 35.81
CA THR A 328 -28.26 -13.96 34.53
C THR A 328 -26.93 -13.21 34.68
N SER A 329 -26.54 -12.89 35.92
CA SER A 329 -25.26 -12.26 36.26
C SER A 329 -24.81 -12.65 37.67
N TRP A 330 -23.50 -12.82 37.88
CA TRP A 330 -22.89 -13.14 39.17
C TRP A 330 -21.66 -12.25 39.38
N THR A 331 -21.59 -11.54 40.51
CA THR A 331 -20.52 -10.59 40.78
C THR A 331 -19.28 -11.32 41.31
N TRP A 332 -18.22 -11.35 40.50
CA TRP A 332 -17.00 -12.13 40.76
C TRP A 332 -16.16 -11.60 41.93
N SER A 333 -16.32 -10.33 42.31
CA SER A 333 -15.44 -9.59 43.22
C SER A 333 -15.34 -10.20 44.63
N SER A 334 -16.38 -10.85 45.13
CA SER A 334 -16.43 -11.35 46.51
C SER A 334 -15.92 -12.79 46.64
N SER A 335 -16.15 -13.61 45.62
CA SER A 335 -15.78 -15.04 45.60
C SER A 335 -14.33 -15.27 45.17
N LEU A 336 -13.76 -14.36 44.36
CA LEU A 336 -12.34 -14.40 43.96
C LEU A 336 -11.38 -14.35 45.16
N LEU A 337 -11.75 -13.61 46.22
CA LEU A 337 -10.93 -13.48 47.42
C LEU A 337 -10.88 -14.76 48.27
N GLU A 338 -11.91 -15.61 48.23
CA GLU A 338 -11.97 -16.85 49.03
C GLU A 338 -11.06 -17.96 48.48
N PHE A 339 -10.67 -17.91 47.20
CA PHE A 339 -9.88 -18.95 46.52
C PHE A 339 -8.46 -18.52 46.17
N TYR A 340 -8.07 -17.33 46.64
CA TYR A 340 -6.70 -16.83 46.62
C TYR A 340 -5.94 -17.36 47.84
N LEU A 341 -4.98 -18.28 47.64
CA LEU A 341 -3.98 -18.59 48.66
C LEU A 341 -2.76 -17.69 48.40
N ASN A 342 -2.60 -16.64 49.20
CA ASN A 342 -1.46 -15.73 49.31
C ASN A 342 -0.39 -15.77 48.21
N GLY A 343 -0.32 -14.70 47.42
CA GLY A 343 0.83 -14.40 46.55
C GLY A 343 0.39 -13.70 45.28
N SER A 344 0.90 -12.48 45.08
CA SER A 344 0.53 -11.58 43.98
C SER A 344 1.26 -11.91 42.68
N ASP A 345 0.61 -11.63 41.56
CA ASP A 345 1.30 -11.26 40.33
C ASP A 345 0.69 -10.02 39.67
N THR A 346 1.53 -9.45 38.83
CA THR A 346 1.63 -8.13 38.23
C THR A 346 0.77 -7.91 36.99
N GLU A 347 -0.20 -8.77 36.69
CA GLU A 347 -1.12 -8.54 35.55
C GLU A 347 -2.52 -8.06 35.98
N ALA A 348 -2.68 -7.74 37.26
CA ALA A 348 -3.55 -6.64 37.65
C ALA A 348 -2.77 -5.31 37.50
N ILE A 349 -3.47 -4.18 37.43
CA ILE A 349 -2.98 -2.77 37.37
C ILE A 349 -1.60 -2.48 38.06
N GLY A 350 -1.18 -3.28 39.04
CA GLY A 350 0.10 -3.23 39.72
C GLY A 350 1.38 -3.55 38.92
N GLY A 351 1.36 -4.28 37.79
CA GLY A 351 2.61 -4.59 37.07
C GLY A 351 3.20 -3.45 36.26
N ASP A 352 2.36 -2.69 35.56
CA ASP A 352 2.81 -1.50 34.84
C ASP A 352 3.31 -0.42 35.81
N LEU A 353 2.65 -0.30 36.98
CA LEU A 353 3.09 0.55 38.10
C LEU A 353 4.47 0.14 38.65
N ALA A 354 4.69 -1.16 38.85
CA ALA A 354 5.97 -1.68 39.34
C ALA A 354 7.10 -1.49 38.30
N TYR A 355 6.80 -1.71 37.02
CA TYR A 355 7.73 -1.52 35.91
C TYR A 355 8.18 -0.06 35.75
N GLN A 356 7.23 0.89 35.76
CA GLN A 356 7.57 2.32 35.61
C GLN A 356 8.32 2.88 36.83
N TYR A 357 7.95 2.45 38.04
CA TYR A 357 8.66 2.83 39.27
C TYR A 357 10.08 2.25 39.33
N ALA A 358 10.27 0.99 38.93
CA ALA A 358 11.59 0.36 38.87
C ALA A 358 12.51 1.06 37.84
N LYS A 359 11.94 1.55 36.73
CA LYS A 359 12.71 2.21 35.65
C LYS A 359 13.11 3.65 35.97
N SER A 360 12.25 4.41 36.65
CA SER A 360 12.41 5.87 36.78
C SER A 360 12.51 6.40 38.21
N GLY A 361 12.35 5.52 39.21
CA GLY A 361 12.46 5.86 40.63
C GLY A 361 11.34 6.74 41.18
N ASN A 362 10.36 7.13 40.36
CA ASN A 362 9.15 7.84 40.76
C ASN A 362 8.02 7.59 39.73
N LEU A 363 6.84 8.17 39.94
CA LEU A 363 5.64 7.93 39.11
C LEU A 363 5.24 9.14 38.23
N SER A 364 6.10 10.14 38.04
CA SER A 364 5.72 11.42 37.41
C SER A 364 5.47 11.36 35.89
N ALA A 365 5.78 10.23 35.24
CA ALA A 365 5.54 10.00 33.81
C ALA A 365 4.17 9.34 33.51
N LEU A 366 3.39 8.99 34.55
CA LEU A 366 2.04 8.46 34.39
C LEU A 366 1.05 9.59 34.09
N SER A 367 0.55 9.65 32.84
CA SER A 367 -0.68 10.40 32.57
C SER A 367 -1.87 9.58 33.05
N MET A 368 -2.51 9.98 34.15
CA MET A 368 -3.74 9.34 34.64
C MET A 368 -4.98 9.65 33.78
N ASN A 369 -4.91 10.68 32.95
CA ASN A 369 -6.07 11.19 32.21
C ASN A 369 -6.66 10.20 31.19
N PRO A 370 -5.88 9.42 30.40
CA PRO A 370 -6.43 8.44 29.46
C PRO A 370 -7.09 7.26 30.18
N ALA A 371 -6.43 6.72 31.21
CA ALA A 371 -6.97 5.60 32.00
C ALA A 371 -8.25 6.00 32.76
N GLN A 372 -8.28 7.20 33.35
CA GLN A 372 -9.48 7.72 34.00
C GLN A 372 -10.58 8.08 33.00
N ALA A 373 -10.28 8.57 31.79
CA ALA A 373 -11.28 8.86 30.76
C ALA A 373 -11.94 7.58 30.21
N ILE A 374 -11.20 6.48 30.12
CA ILE A 374 -11.73 5.16 29.72
C ILE A 374 -12.60 4.58 30.83
N LEU A 375 -12.14 4.63 32.09
CA LEU A 375 -12.87 4.08 33.25
C LEU A 375 -14.10 4.93 33.65
N ALA A 376 -14.08 6.24 33.40
CA ALA A 376 -15.20 7.13 33.64
C ALA A 376 -16.17 7.22 32.45
N SER A 377 -15.87 6.53 31.33
CA SER A 377 -16.76 6.51 30.18
C SER A 377 -18.06 5.79 30.56
N PRO A 378 -19.25 6.41 30.38
CA PRO A 378 -20.53 5.75 30.59
C PRO A 378 -20.74 4.53 29.68
N GLN A 379 -19.90 4.36 28.66
CA GLN A 379 -19.90 3.25 27.71
C GLN A 379 -18.93 2.13 28.09
N PHE A 380 -18.09 2.32 29.11
CA PHE A 380 -17.18 1.31 29.62
C PHE A 380 -17.96 0.10 30.15
N GLY A 381 -17.84 -1.04 29.44
CA GLY A 381 -18.61 -2.25 29.74
C GLY A 381 -20.04 -2.27 29.19
N VAL A 382 -20.47 -1.26 28.43
CA VAL A 382 -21.82 -1.18 27.83
C VAL A 382 -21.76 -1.35 26.30
N SER A 383 -20.68 -0.91 25.66
CA SER A 383 -20.39 -1.14 24.25
C SER A 383 -18.95 -1.60 24.04
N ASN A 384 -18.67 -2.26 22.91
CA ASN A 384 -17.34 -2.75 22.58
C ASN A 384 -16.33 -1.59 22.59
N GLN A 385 -15.24 -1.73 23.35
CA GLN A 385 -14.17 -0.76 23.31
C GLN A 385 -13.29 -1.03 22.10
N LEU A 386 -13.19 -0.04 21.20
CA LEU A 386 -12.16 -0.03 20.18
C LEU A 386 -10.79 0.07 20.86
N MET A 387 -9.88 -0.86 20.59
CA MET A 387 -8.48 -0.63 20.93
C MET A 387 -8.03 0.61 20.16
N GLN A 388 -7.54 1.63 20.85
CA GLN A 388 -7.09 2.85 20.20
C GLN A 388 -5.93 2.51 19.27
N GLY A 389 -6.17 2.66 17.97
CA GLY A 389 -5.09 2.72 17.00
C GLY A 389 -4.28 3.98 17.24
N SER A 390 -3.12 3.85 17.88
CA SER A 390 -1.85 4.37 17.37
C SER A 390 -0.75 4.32 18.42
N ASN A 391 0.42 3.94 17.90
CA ASN A 391 1.76 4.33 18.31
C ASN A 391 2.35 3.70 19.58
N ALA A 392 3.21 2.71 19.29
CA ALA A 392 4.28 2.16 20.13
C ALA A 392 3.87 1.11 21.17
N LEU A 393 3.98 -0.17 20.78
CA LEU A 393 5.05 -1.10 21.18
C LEU A 393 4.74 -2.48 20.58
N ARG A 394 5.72 -3.07 19.87
CA ARG A 394 5.64 -4.42 19.28
C ARG A 394 6.46 -5.43 20.10
N ASP A 395 6.18 -6.70 19.80
CA ASP A 395 6.83 -7.99 20.15
C ASP A 395 6.37 -8.66 21.46
N ALA A 396 6.04 -9.96 21.52
CA ALA A 396 6.09 -11.06 20.54
C ALA A 396 5.08 -12.15 20.97
N SER A 397 4.62 -13.00 20.04
CA SER A 397 4.07 -14.30 20.44
C SER A 397 4.34 -15.39 19.42
N VAL A 398 4.96 -16.47 19.89
CA VAL A 398 5.03 -17.77 19.21
C VAL A 398 3.63 -18.36 19.16
N GLN A 399 3.17 -18.66 17.95
CA GLN A 399 1.96 -19.44 17.67
C GLN A 399 2.15 -20.91 18.06
N LEU A 400 1.07 -21.58 18.47
CA LEU A 400 0.88 -23.01 18.16
C LEU A 400 -0.62 -23.36 18.07
N VAL A 401 -1.00 -23.59 16.80
CA VAL A 401 -2.10 -24.37 16.15
C VAL A 401 -3.52 -24.27 16.66
#